data_AF-A0A961HHS8-F1
#
_entry.id   AF-A0A961HHS8-F1
#
_cell.length_a   1.000
_cell.length_b   1.000
_cell.length_c   1.000
_cell.angle_alpha   90.00
_cell.angle_beta   90.00
_cell.angle_gamma   90.00
#
_symmetry.space_group_name_H-M   'P 1'
#
loop_
_entity.id
_entity.type
_entity.pdbx_description
1 polymer ?
#
loop_
_entity_poly.entity_id
_entity_poly.type
_entity_poly.pdbx_seq_one_letter_code
_entity_poly.pdbx_strand_id
1 'polypeptide(L)'
;MSHRPIMDAGPGLNFFSVNKEWLLFGTLGQLCVPEYVETEILRKADKDERFAAAERGRIDLISTLTVLEKAAGRQYLPDRQSMRELYGRLRKLDDGLKPLSTTGLMELPCWH
;
A
#
# COMPACT_ATOMS: atom_id res chain seq x y z
N MET A 1 12.03 2.42 17.25
CA MET A 1 11.35 2.37 15.93
C MET A 1 10.15 1.47 16.05
N SER A 2 8.93 1.97 15.79
CA SER A 2 7.74 1.12 15.70
C SER A 2 7.84 0.32 14.41
N HIS A 3 8.10 -0.97 14.52
CA HIS A 3 8.13 -1.89 13.37
C HIS A 3 6.69 -2.10 12.91
N ARG A 4 6.39 -1.78 11.65
CA ARG A 4 5.08 -2.07 11.05
C ARG A 4 5.11 -3.48 10.48
N PRO A 5 4.40 -4.44 11.08
CA PRO A 5 4.39 -5.80 10.58
C PRO A 5 3.72 -5.85 9.20
N ILE A 6 4.25 -6.71 8.33
CA ILE A 6 3.62 -7.04 7.05
C ILE A 6 2.61 -8.16 7.31
N MET A 7 1.36 -7.96 6.92
CA MET A 7 0.29 -8.94 7.11
C MET A 7 0.08 -9.79 5.86
N ASP A 8 -0.02 -11.11 6.06
CA ASP A 8 -0.43 -12.11 5.08
C ASP A 8 -1.97 -12.22 4.96
N ALA A 9 -2.47 -12.90 3.92
CA ALA A 9 -3.90 -13.04 3.65
C ALA A 9 -4.64 -13.81 4.76
N GLY A 10 -3.99 -14.80 5.38
CA GLY A 10 -4.60 -15.65 6.41
C GLY A 10 -5.17 -14.86 7.59
N PRO A 11 -4.36 -14.06 8.29
CA PRO A 11 -4.85 -13.18 9.36
C PRO A 11 -5.92 -12.19 8.88
N GLY A 12 -5.76 -11.57 7.72
CA GLY A 12 -6.77 -10.65 7.16
C GLY A 12 -8.14 -11.32 6.97
N LEU A 13 -8.15 -12.50 6.34
CA LEU A 13 -9.35 -13.32 6.17
C LEU A 13 -9.98 -13.70 7.51
N ASN A 14 -9.18 -14.25 8.42
CA ASN A 14 -9.68 -14.79 9.68
C ASN A 14 -10.25 -13.70 10.59
N PHE A 15 -9.56 -12.57 10.78
CA PHE A 15 -10.01 -11.56 11.74
C PHE A 15 -11.11 -10.66 11.16
N PHE A 16 -11.08 -10.37 9.85
CA PHE A 16 -12.14 -9.57 9.24
C PHE A 16 -13.43 -10.36 9.03
N SER A 17 -13.35 -11.67 8.69
CA SER A 17 -14.55 -12.52 8.52
C SER A 17 -15.42 -12.62 9.76
N VAL A 18 -14.83 -12.53 10.96
CA VAL A 18 -15.55 -12.61 12.24
C VAL A 18 -15.79 -11.24 12.90
N ASN A 19 -15.52 -10.13 12.20
CA ASN A 19 -15.60 -8.76 12.72
C ASN A 19 -14.76 -8.55 14.02
N LYS A 20 -13.53 -9.09 14.05
CA LYS A 20 -12.57 -8.97 15.16
C LYS A 20 -11.28 -8.25 14.74
N GLU A 21 -11.34 -7.39 13.73
CA GLU A 21 -10.24 -6.56 13.24
C GLU A 21 -9.59 -5.68 14.32
N TRP A 22 -10.35 -5.30 15.36
CA TRP A 22 -9.82 -4.56 16.50
C TRP A 22 -8.74 -5.35 17.26
N LEU A 23 -8.81 -6.69 17.28
CA LEU A 23 -7.79 -7.52 17.92
C LEU A 23 -6.49 -7.50 17.12
N LEU A 24 -6.61 -7.46 15.79
CA LEU A 24 -5.50 -7.37 14.86
C LEU A 24 -4.80 -6.01 15.00
N PHE A 25 -5.54 -4.90 14.90
CA PHE A 25 -5.00 -3.55 15.00
C PHE A 25 -4.56 -3.17 16.43
N GLY A 26 -5.30 -3.61 17.45
CA GLY A 26 -5.00 -3.32 18.86
C GLY A 26 -3.74 -4.04 19.35
N THR A 27 -3.44 -5.23 18.81
CA THR A 27 -2.24 -6.00 19.16
C THR A 27 -1.00 -5.53 18.39
N LEU A 28 -1.16 -5.24 17.09
CA LEU A 28 -0.03 -5.04 16.19
C LEU A 28 0.20 -3.59 15.75
N GLY A 29 -0.75 -2.69 16.02
CA GLY A 29 -0.71 -1.32 15.51
C GLY A 29 -0.97 -1.25 14.00
N GLN A 30 -0.40 -0.25 13.33
CA GLN A 30 -0.54 -0.08 11.88
C GLN A 30 0.16 -1.22 11.13
N LEU A 31 -0.57 -1.88 10.23
CA LEU A 31 -0.08 -2.96 9.38
C LEU A 31 0.21 -2.48 7.96
N CYS A 32 1.13 -3.16 7.28
CA CYS A 32 1.30 -3.03 5.83
C CYS A 32 0.83 -4.32 5.16
N VAL A 33 0.10 -4.20 4.06
CA VAL A 33 -0.41 -5.36 3.31
C VAL A 33 0.07 -5.27 1.86
N PRO A 34 0.70 -6.32 1.32
CA PRO A 34 1.01 -6.39 -0.11
C PRO A 34 -0.27 -6.43 -0.96
N GLU A 35 -0.25 -5.82 -2.15
CA GLU A 35 -1.38 -5.81 -3.09
C GLU A 35 -1.92 -7.22 -3.43
N TYR A 36 -1.01 -8.19 -3.61
CA TYR A 36 -1.39 -9.58 -3.86
C TYR A 36 -2.19 -10.19 -2.69
N VAL A 37 -1.86 -9.80 -1.45
CA VAL A 37 -2.56 -10.27 -0.25
C VAL A 37 -3.96 -9.69 -0.18
N GLU A 38 -4.13 -8.40 -0.46
CA GLU A 38 -5.46 -7.78 -0.57
C GLU A 38 -6.29 -8.44 -1.66
N THR A 39 -5.70 -8.65 -2.85
CA THR A 39 -6.36 -9.32 -3.98
C THR A 39 -6.84 -10.71 -3.56
N GLU A 40 -6.03 -11.47 -2.83
CA GLU A 40 -6.41 -12.80 -2.35
C GLU A 40 -7.51 -12.75 -1.28
N ILE A 41 -7.51 -11.73 -0.40
CA ILE A 41 -8.58 -11.52 0.58
C ILE A 41 -9.91 -11.26 -0.15
N LEU A 42 -9.93 -10.31 -1.09
CA LEU A 42 -11.13 -9.96 -1.86
C LEU A 42 -11.62 -11.13 -2.71
N ARG A 43 -10.70 -11.83 -3.39
CA ARG A 43 -11.03 -13.01 -4.20
C ARG A 43 -11.66 -14.15 -3.40
N LYS A 44 -11.29 -14.31 -2.12
CA LYS A 44 -11.92 -15.32 -1.25
C LYS A 44 -13.21 -14.82 -0.61
N ALA A 45 -13.29 -13.54 -0.26
CA ALA A 45 -14.53 -12.92 0.22
C ALA A 45 -15.67 -13.03 -0.81
N ASP A 46 -15.34 -12.86 -2.09
CA ASP A 46 -16.28 -13.02 -3.21
C ASP A 46 -16.76 -14.48 -3.40
N LYS A 47 -15.88 -15.46 -3.15
CA LYS A 47 -16.14 -16.88 -3.46
C LYS A 47 -16.68 -17.70 -2.29
N ASP A 48 -16.57 -17.22 -1.06
CA ASP A 48 -16.95 -17.96 0.15
C ASP A 48 -17.63 -17.01 1.14
N GLU A 49 -18.91 -17.27 1.40
CA GLU A 49 -19.77 -16.44 2.26
C GLU A 49 -19.22 -16.28 3.68
N ARG A 50 -18.43 -17.25 4.17
CA ARG A 50 -17.75 -17.15 5.46
C ARG A 50 -16.78 -15.97 5.50
N PHE A 51 -16.20 -15.58 4.37
CA PHE A 51 -15.24 -14.48 4.27
C PHE A 51 -15.85 -13.18 3.76
N ALA A 52 -17.17 -13.11 3.50
CA ALA A 52 -17.82 -11.92 2.95
C ALA A 52 -17.61 -10.65 3.79
N ALA A 53 -17.43 -10.77 5.11
CA ALA A 53 -17.13 -9.62 5.97
C ALA A 53 -15.73 -9.03 5.74
N ALA A 54 -14.80 -9.78 5.15
CA ALA A 54 -13.44 -9.33 4.88
C ALA A 54 -13.36 -8.23 3.81
N GLU A 55 -14.35 -8.11 2.93
CA GLU A 55 -14.47 -7.02 1.95
C GLU A 55 -14.64 -5.65 2.62
N ARG A 56 -15.21 -5.61 3.83
CA ARG A 56 -15.43 -4.37 4.58
C ARG A 56 -14.22 -3.96 5.43
N GLY A 57 -13.21 -4.83 5.54
CA GLY A 57 -12.00 -4.56 6.29
C GLY A 57 -11.18 -3.46 5.61
N ARG A 58 -10.87 -2.38 6.34
CA ARG A 58 -10.10 -1.26 5.77
C ARG A 58 -8.61 -1.59 5.77
N ILE A 59 -8.05 -1.85 4.59
CA ILE A 59 -6.61 -2.03 4.37
C ILE A 59 -6.07 -0.78 3.68
N ASP A 60 -5.12 -0.08 4.31
CA ASP A 60 -4.41 1.02 3.66
C ASP A 60 -3.28 0.42 2.78
N LEU A 61 -3.56 0.22 1.50
CA LEU A 61 -2.54 -0.16 0.52
C LEU A 61 -1.50 0.95 0.35
N ILE A 62 -0.24 0.57 0.34
CA ILE A 62 0.86 1.47 -0.03
C ILE A 62 1.21 1.20 -1.48
N SER A 63 0.87 2.15 -2.36
CA SER A 63 1.26 2.08 -3.77
C SER A 63 2.71 2.54 -3.98
N THR A 64 3.29 2.22 -5.14
CA THR A 64 4.57 2.79 -5.60
C THR A 64 4.57 4.32 -5.49
N LEU A 65 3.46 4.98 -5.86
CA LEU A 65 3.30 6.43 -5.70
C LEU A 65 3.40 6.89 -4.24
N THR A 66 2.74 6.16 -3.32
CA THR A 66 2.79 6.48 -1.88
C THR A 66 4.21 6.42 -1.32
N VAL A 67 5.03 5.47 -1.79
CA VAL A 67 6.44 5.36 -1.39
C VAL A 67 7.23 6.57 -1.90
N LEU A 68 7.05 6.92 -3.17
CA LEU A 68 7.74 8.04 -3.81
C LEU A 68 7.37 9.37 -3.16
N GLU A 69 6.08 9.60 -2.88
CA GLU A 69 5.59 10.79 -2.16
C GLU A 69 6.22 10.92 -0.77
N LYS A 70 6.33 9.81 -0.02
CA LYS A 70 6.92 9.84 1.32
C LYS A 70 8.44 9.98 1.32
N ALA A 71 9.10 9.49 0.28
CA ALA A 71 10.55 9.60 0.13
C ALA A 71 10.99 10.96 -0.41
N ALA A 72 10.08 11.71 -1.05
CA ALA A 72 10.33 13.03 -1.61
C ALA A 72 10.91 14.02 -0.57
N GLY A 73 11.97 14.72 -0.96
CA GLY A 73 12.70 15.68 -0.12
C GLY A 73 13.52 15.04 1.00
N ARG A 74 13.76 13.71 0.95
CA ARG A 74 14.54 12.98 1.96
C ARG A 74 15.81 12.38 1.36
N GLN A 75 16.61 11.74 2.21
CA GLN A 75 17.91 11.15 1.87
C GLN A 75 17.97 10.37 0.54
N TYR A 76 16.91 9.62 0.20
CA TYR A 76 16.89 8.74 -0.98
C TYR A 76 16.21 9.34 -2.22
N LEU A 77 15.44 10.43 -2.06
CA LEU A 77 14.82 11.19 -3.15
C LEU A 77 14.87 12.69 -2.81
N PRO A 78 16.07 13.29 -2.84
CA PRO A 78 16.28 14.64 -2.34
C PRO A 78 15.65 15.73 -3.23
N ASP A 79 15.52 15.48 -4.54
CA ASP A 79 15.12 16.49 -5.51
C ASP A 79 14.25 15.95 -6.66
N ARG A 80 13.73 16.89 -7.46
CA ARG A 80 12.92 16.63 -8.65
C ARG A 80 13.65 15.80 -9.70
N GLN A 81 14.96 15.94 -9.83
CA GLN A 81 15.74 15.20 -10.83
C GLN A 81 15.79 13.71 -10.45
N SER A 82 16.13 13.42 -9.20
CA SER A 82 16.16 12.08 -8.62
C SER A 82 14.80 11.39 -8.73
N MET A 83 13.70 12.12 -8.50
CA MET A 83 12.33 11.62 -8.70
C MET A 83 12.09 11.21 -10.17
N ARG A 84 12.46 12.06 -11.13
CA ARG A 84 12.27 11.78 -12.58
C ARG A 84 13.06 10.56 -13.02
N GLU A 85 14.31 10.46 -12.60
CA GLU A 85 15.20 9.34 -12.96
C GLU A 85 14.70 8.02 -12.39
N LEU A 86 14.33 7.98 -11.10
CA LEU A 86 13.80 6.78 -10.47
C LEU A 86 12.46 6.37 -11.08
N TYR A 87 11.52 7.31 -11.23
CA TYR A 87 10.21 7.04 -11.82
C TYR A 87 10.34 6.50 -13.25
N GLY A 88 11.24 7.09 -14.05
CA GLY A 88 11.51 6.64 -15.41
C GLY A 88 12.05 5.20 -15.47
N ARG A 89 12.84 4.77 -14.48
CA ARG A 89 13.30 3.38 -14.36
C ARG A 89 12.17 2.45 -13.94
N LEU A 90 11.38 2.82 -12.95
CA LEU A 90 10.25 2.02 -12.45
C LEU A 90 9.20 1.77 -13.55
N ARG A 91 8.84 2.81 -14.30
CA ARG A 91 7.83 2.71 -15.37
C ARG A 91 8.27 1.85 -16.57
N LYS A 92 9.57 1.59 -16.73
CA LYS A 92 10.05 0.62 -17.73
C LYS A 92 9.80 -0.83 -17.31
N LEU A 93 9.64 -1.07 -16.00
CA LEU A 93 9.45 -2.39 -15.41
C LEU A 93 7.98 -2.64 -15.07
N ASP A 94 7.23 -1.59 -14.78
CA ASP A 94 5.81 -1.61 -14.40
C ASP A 94 5.02 -0.75 -15.39
N ASP A 95 4.32 -1.40 -16.31
CA ASP A 95 3.47 -0.79 -17.33
C ASP A 95 2.15 -0.24 -16.76
N GLY A 96 1.78 -0.62 -15.54
CA GLY A 96 0.65 -0.08 -14.78
C GLY A 96 0.89 1.32 -14.23
N LEU A 97 2.13 1.82 -14.21
CA LEU A 97 2.42 3.18 -13.74
C LEU A 97 1.92 4.26 -14.71
N LYS A 98 1.07 5.14 -14.20
CA LYS A 98 0.56 6.33 -14.90
C LYS A 98 1.72 7.21 -15.40
N PRO A 99 1.53 8.03 -16.45
CA PRO A 99 2.55 9.01 -16.85
C PRO A 99 2.92 9.93 -15.67
N LEU A 100 4.21 10.21 -15.46
CA LEU A 100 4.68 11.01 -14.30
C LEU A 100 3.96 12.36 -14.19
N SER A 101 3.66 13.00 -15.32
CA SER A 101 2.95 14.27 -15.39
C SER A 101 1.51 14.24 -14.85
N THR A 102 0.92 13.06 -14.65
CA THR A 102 -0.46 12.92 -14.13
C THR A 102 -0.51 12.49 -12.67
N THR A 103 0.65 12.34 -12.01
CA THR A 103 0.74 11.78 -10.65
C THR A 103 0.77 12.83 -9.53
N GLY A 104 1.05 14.11 -9.83
CA GLY A 104 1.24 15.14 -8.80
C GLY A 104 2.61 15.08 -8.10
N LEU A 105 3.46 14.09 -8.42
CA LEU A 105 4.77 13.88 -7.78
C LEU A 105 5.75 15.03 -8.02
N MET A 106 5.60 15.79 -9.11
CA MET A 106 6.52 16.89 -9.45
C MET A 106 6.13 18.22 -8.79
N GLU A 107 4.91 18.27 -8.28
CA GLU A 107 4.22 19.41 -7.69
C GLU A 107 4.26 19.37 -6.15
N LEU A 108 4.89 18.36 -5.55
CA LEU A 108 4.95 18.23 -4.09
C LEU A 108 5.60 19.47 -3.44
N PRO A 109 5.07 19.94 -2.29
CA PRO A 109 5.58 21.13 -1.62
C PRO A 109 7.05 21.03 -1.21
N CYS A 110 7.59 19.84 -0.97
CA CYS A 110 8.98 19.66 -0.52
C CYS A 110 10.04 20.03 -1.55
N TRP A 111 9.67 20.33 -2.79
CA TRP A 111 10.59 20.64 -3.89
C TRP A 111 10.99 22.12 -3.99
N HIS A 112 10.95 22.85 -2.88
CA HIS A 112 11.38 24.24 -2.80
C HIS A 112 12.83 24.44 -3.24
#